data_AF-A0A2V8MWH4-F1
#
_entry.id   AF-A0A2V8MWH4-F1
#
_cell.length_a   1.000
_cell.length_b   1.000
_cell.length_c   1.000
_cell.angle_alpha   90.00
_cell.angle_beta   90.00
_cell.angle_gamma   90.00
#
_symmetry.space_group_name_H-M   'P 1'
#
loop_
_entity.id
_entity.type
_entity.pdbx_description
1 polymer ?
#
loop_
_entity_poly.entity_id
_entity_poly.type
_entity_poly.pdbx_seq_one_letter_code
_entity_poly.pdbx_strand_id
1 'polypeptide(L)'
;MQRIAITAALLLLPVSLCAQWLDFPTPGIPRTADGKPNLTAPVPRTPEGKPDLSGIWQAGINPYRFDLIQDLKDEAIFRPAAQAVLMERIQDFHRDDPVTNCLPTGPSEMLNAMYRIIQTPTLVALLYESGTGRYRQIYMDGRKLPKDPNPTWLGYSVAHWEGDTLVVESAGFN
;
A
#
# COMPACT_ATOMS: atom_id res chain seq x y z
N MET A 1 44.89 9.23 -37.63
CA MET A 1 43.50 8.83 -37.90
C MET A 1 42.83 8.13 -36.72
N GLN A 2 43.50 7.18 -36.05
CA GLN A 2 42.95 6.40 -34.93
C GLN A 2 42.58 7.24 -33.68
N ARG A 3 43.35 8.29 -33.36
CA ARG A 3 43.01 9.21 -32.24
C ARG A 3 41.74 10.01 -32.49
N ILE A 4 41.52 10.48 -33.72
CA ILE A 4 40.32 11.25 -34.11
C ILE A 4 39.07 10.36 -34.09
N ALA A 5 39.21 9.10 -34.51
CA ALA A 5 38.12 8.12 -34.45
C ALA A 5 37.70 7.79 -33.01
N ILE A 6 38.65 7.73 -32.07
CA ILE A 6 38.37 7.51 -30.64
C ILE A 6 37.68 8.74 -30.01
N THR A 7 38.13 9.96 -30.36
CA THR A 7 37.47 11.19 -29.87
C THR A 7 36.04 11.31 -30.42
N ALA A 8 35.81 10.95 -31.69
CA ALA A 8 34.48 10.96 -32.29
C ALA A 8 33.55 9.91 -31.67
N ALA A 9 34.07 8.71 -31.35
CA ALA A 9 33.30 7.67 -30.67
C ALA A 9 32.93 8.05 -29.21
N LEU A 10 33.82 8.76 -28.50
CA LEU A 10 33.54 9.27 -27.15
C LEU A 10 32.58 10.47 -27.13
N LEU A 11 32.55 11.28 -28.20
CA LEU A 11 31.61 12.39 -28.35
C LEU A 11 30.20 11.95 -28.79
N LEU A 12 30.05 10.72 -29.30
CA LEU A 12 28.75 10.12 -29.62
C LEU A 12 28.08 9.40 -28.44
N LEU A 13 28.74 9.35 -27.27
CA LEU A 13 28.30 8.58 -26.10
C LEU A 13 27.50 9.32 -24.99
N PRO A 14 27.11 10.61 -25.08
CA PRO A 14 26.19 11.18 -24.12
C PRO A 14 24.88 11.63 -24.78
N VAL A 15 24.21 10.76 -25.54
CA VAL A 15 22.74 10.89 -25.60
C VAL A 15 22.23 10.20 -24.35
N SER A 16 22.20 10.98 -23.28
CA SER A 16 21.51 10.74 -22.02
C SER A 16 20.39 9.70 -22.21
N LEU A 17 20.41 8.51 -21.61
CA LEU A 17 20.22 8.27 -20.17
C LEU A 17 19.18 9.19 -19.49
N CYS A 18 18.34 9.91 -20.26
CA CYS A 18 17.01 10.27 -19.78
C CYS A 18 16.24 8.94 -19.76
N ALA A 19 16.35 8.24 -18.63
CA ALA A 19 15.44 7.16 -18.29
C ALA A 19 14.03 7.63 -18.65
N GLN A 20 13.40 6.84 -19.52
CA GLN A 20 12.18 7.12 -20.27
C GLN A 20 10.96 7.01 -19.35
N TRP A 21 10.92 7.85 -18.31
CA TRP A 21 9.72 7.95 -17.49
C TRP A 21 8.63 8.57 -18.34
N LEU A 22 7.48 7.90 -18.41
CA LEU A 22 6.30 8.44 -19.03
C LEU A 22 5.90 9.71 -18.25
N ASP A 23 6.05 10.87 -18.86
CA ASP A 23 5.64 12.15 -18.27
C ASP A 23 4.13 12.37 -18.49
N PHE A 24 3.33 11.46 -17.95
CA PHE A 24 1.88 11.56 -17.97
C PHE A 24 1.40 12.15 -16.63
N PRO A 25 1.07 13.45 -16.58
CA PRO A 25 0.48 14.01 -15.38
C PRO A 25 -0.87 13.37 -15.14
N THR A 26 -1.07 12.82 -13.94
CA THR A 26 -2.40 12.34 -13.53
C THR A 26 -3.38 13.51 -13.52
N PRO A 27 -4.51 13.42 -14.26
CA PRO A 27 -5.53 14.47 -14.26
C PRO A 27 -6.06 14.75 -12.84
N GLY A 28 -6.40 16.01 -12.57
CA GLY A 28 -7.03 16.42 -11.32
C GLY A 28 -6.09 16.64 -10.13
N ILE A 29 -4.80 16.27 -10.22
CA ILE A 29 -3.81 16.58 -9.17
C ILE A 29 -3.48 18.08 -9.19
N PRO A 30 -3.73 18.84 -8.11
CA PRO A 30 -3.31 20.24 -8.00
C PRO A 30 -1.79 20.35 -8.08
N ARG A 31 -1.28 21.30 -8.88
CA ARG A 31 0.15 21.49 -9.12
C ARG A 31 0.57 22.93 -8.86
N THR A 32 1.83 23.12 -8.48
CA THR A 32 2.42 24.46 -8.36
C THR A 32 2.79 25.03 -9.74
N ALA A 33 3.20 26.29 -9.82
CA ALA A 33 3.66 26.92 -11.06
C ALA A 33 4.86 26.20 -11.71
N ASP A 34 5.66 25.46 -10.93
CA ASP A 34 6.78 24.65 -11.44
C ASP A 34 6.34 23.26 -11.96
N GLY A 35 5.04 22.96 -11.96
CA GLY A 35 4.47 21.71 -12.45
C GLY A 35 4.49 20.55 -11.44
N LYS A 36 5.07 20.71 -10.24
CA LYS A 36 5.08 19.65 -9.22
C LYS A 36 3.75 19.53 -8.49
N PRO A 37 3.39 18.34 -7.97
CA PRO A 37 2.21 18.19 -7.10
C PRO A 37 2.26 19.14 -5.91
N ASN A 38 1.16 19.85 -5.66
CA ASN A 38 1.04 20.73 -4.50
C ASN A 38 0.57 19.93 -3.27
N LEU A 39 1.50 19.58 -2.39
CA LEU A 39 1.23 18.80 -1.17
C LEU A 39 0.44 19.57 -0.09
N THR A 40 0.23 20.89 -0.27
CA THR A 40 -0.56 21.74 0.64
C THR A 40 -1.96 22.05 0.10
N ALA A 41 -2.32 21.50 -1.06
CA ALA A 41 -3.63 21.69 -1.64
C ALA A 41 -4.73 21.07 -0.75
N PRO A 42 -5.97 21.60 -0.80
CA PRO A 42 -7.10 20.97 -0.13
C PRO A 42 -7.29 19.51 -0.58
N VAL A 43 -7.79 18.67 0.34
CA VAL A 43 -8.11 17.26 0.05
C VAL A 43 -9.08 17.16 -1.13
N PRO A 44 -8.75 16.40 -2.19
CA PRO A 44 -9.66 16.14 -3.30
C PRO A 44 -10.97 15.52 -2.82
N ARG A 45 -12.08 15.92 -3.46
CA ARG A 45 -13.42 15.46 -3.09
C ARG A 45 -14.12 14.82 -4.29
N THR A 46 -14.90 13.77 -4.05
CA THR A 46 -15.80 13.18 -5.04
C THR A 46 -16.96 14.14 -5.36
N PRO A 47 -17.75 13.90 -6.42
CA PRO A 47 -18.96 14.68 -6.71
C PRO A 47 -19.96 14.70 -5.54
N GLU A 48 -19.97 13.67 -4.70
CA GLU A 48 -20.81 13.55 -3.51
C GLU A 48 -20.22 14.29 -2.28
N GLY A 49 -19.08 14.96 -2.43
CA GLY A 49 -18.43 15.76 -1.39
C GLY A 49 -17.59 14.96 -0.38
N LYS A 50 -17.43 13.64 -0.59
CA LYS A 50 -16.58 12.79 0.26
C LYS A 50 -15.11 12.90 -0.13
N PRO A 51 -14.16 12.66 0.79
CA PRO A 51 -12.75 12.53 0.42
C PRO A 51 -12.59 11.53 -0.74
N ASP A 52 -11.88 11.93 -1.78
CA ASP A 52 -11.49 11.04 -2.87
C ASP A 52 -10.16 10.38 -2.51
N LEU A 53 -10.22 9.08 -2.22
CA LEU A 53 -9.08 8.25 -1.87
C LEU A 53 -8.43 7.62 -3.11
N SER A 54 -8.99 7.84 -4.31
CA SER A 54 -8.50 7.24 -5.55
C SER A 54 -7.05 7.63 -5.83
N GLY A 55 -6.23 6.65 -6.17
CA GLY A 55 -4.82 6.90 -6.46
C GLY A 55 -3.92 5.74 -6.12
N ILE A 56 -2.63 5.97 -6.29
CA ILE A 56 -1.57 5.05 -5.88
C ILE A 56 -1.14 5.44 -4.48
N TRP A 57 -1.12 4.47 -3.58
CA TRP A 57 -0.75 4.61 -2.19
C TRP A 57 0.44 3.74 -1.89
N GLN A 58 1.32 4.25 -1.07
CA GLN A 58 2.43 3.50 -0.50
C GLN A 58 2.43 3.76 0.99
N ALA A 59 2.56 2.69 1.79
CA ALA A 59 2.84 2.86 3.20
C ALA A 59 4.13 3.69 3.33
N GLY A 60 4.06 4.79 4.08
CA GLY A 60 5.25 5.61 4.33
C GLY A 60 6.37 4.77 4.91
N ILE A 61 7.63 5.15 4.67
CA ILE A 61 8.78 4.54 5.33
C ILE A 61 8.63 4.84 6.82
N ASN A 62 8.10 3.86 7.53
CA ASN A 62 7.85 3.93 8.94
C ASN A 62 8.87 2.99 9.60
N PRO A 63 9.80 3.49 10.41
CA PRO A 63 10.78 2.62 11.03
C PRO A 63 10.10 1.63 12.00
N TYR A 64 8.89 1.94 12.50
CA TYR A 64 8.09 1.05 13.33
C TYR A 64 7.52 -0.16 12.58
N ARG A 65 7.70 -0.24 11.25
CA ARG A 65 7.27 -1.38 10.44
C ARG A 65 7.95 -2.69 10.85
N PHE A 66 9.23 -2.62 11.21
CA PHE A 66 10.02 -3.79 11.60
C PHE A 66 10.28 -3.86 13.11
N ASP A 67 10.17 -2.72 13.80
CA ASP A 67 10.44 -2.61 15.22
C ASP A 67 9.51 -1.58 15.87
N LEU A 68 8.39 -2.05 16.42
CA LEU A 68 7.43 -1.20 17.15
C LEU A 68 8.01 -0.62 18.45
N ILE A 69 9.13 -1.15 18.95
CA ILE A 69 9.68 -0.81 20.27
C ILE A 69 10.98 0.00 20.18
N GLN A 70 11.43 0.37 18.98
CA GLN A 70 12.71 1.06 18.75
C GLN A 70 12.96 2.33 19.58
N ASP A 71 11.90 3.05 19.97
CA ASP A 71 12.01 4.27 20.79
C ASP A 71 11.87 3.99 22.29
N LEU A 72 11.47 2.77 22.65
CA LEU A 72 11.32 2.37 24.03
C LEU A 72 12.70 2.08 24.60
N LYS A 73 13.04 2.80 25.68
CA LYS A 73 14.27 2.57 26.44
C LYS A 73 14.22 1.29 27.27
N ASP A 74 13.02 0.75 27.49
CA ASP A 74 12.78 -0.50 28.21
C ASP A 74 12.25 -1.54 27.23
N GLU A 75 13.15 -2.42 26.78
CA GLU A 75 12.84 -3.53 25.88
C GLU A 75 12.04 -4.66 26.57
N ALA A 76 11.82 -4.57 27.89
CA ALA A 76 11.00 -5.52 28.65
C ALA A 76 9.47 -5.32 28.46
N ILE A 77 9.04 -4.56 27.45
CA ILE A 77 7.62 -4.36 27.14
C ILE A 77 6.90 -5.67 26.74
N PHE A 78 7.64 -6.66 26.24
CA PHE A 78 7.04 -7.95 25.94
C PHE A 78 6.64 -8.66 27.23
N ARG A 79 5.35 -9.06 27.30
CA ARG A 79 4.93 -10.07 28.26
C ARG A 79 5.81 -11.32 28.05
N PRO A 80 6.32 -11.99 29.10
CA PRO A 80 7.21 -13.14 28.94
C PRO A 80 6.66 -14.23 28.00
N ALA A 81 5.35 -14.47 28.05
CA ALA A 81 4.69 -15.41 27.13
C ALA A 81 4.72 -14.96 25.67
N ALA A 82 4.57 -13.66 25.38
CA ALA A 82 4.65 -13.13 24.02
C ALA A 82 6.09 -13.18 23.48
N GLN A 83 7.08 -12.87 24.33
CA GLN A 83 8.49 -12.98 23.98
C GLN A 83 8.87 -14.43 23.64
N ALA A 84 8.41 -15.40 24.43
CA ALA A 84 8.66 -16.82 24.16
C ALA A 84 8.13 -17.24 22.79
N VAL A 85 6.89 -16.87 22.45
CA VAL A 85 6.28 -17.16 21.14
C VAL A 85 7.02 -16.48 20.00
N LEU A 86 7.43 -15.22 20.17
CA LEU A 86 8.22 -14.50 19.16
C LEU A 86 9.55 -15.23 18.90
N MET A 87 10.28 -15.59 19.96
CA MET A 87 11.58 -16.26 19.84
C MET A 87 11.46 -17.66 19.26
N GLU A 88 10.41 -18.42 19.60
CA GLU A 88 10.10 -19.71 18.99
C GLU A 88 9.90 -19.58 17.47
N ARG A 89 9.07 -18.61 17.04
CA ARG A 89 8.83 -18.33 15.60
C ARG A 89 10.07 -17.83 14.86
N ILE A 90 10.98 -17.13 15.53
CA ILE A 90 12.26 -16.76 14.92
C ILE A 90 13.13 -18.00 14.74
N GLN A 91 13.17 -18.90 15.73
CA GLN A 91 13.98 -20.12 15.70
C GLN A 91 13.49 -21.14 14.67
N ASP A 92 12.18 -21.21 14.42
CA ASP A 92 11.60 -22.09 13.40
C ASP A 92 11.57 -21.48 11.99
N PHE A 93 12.17 -20.29 11.82
CA PHE A 93 12.21 -19.53 10.57
C PHE A 93 10.83 -19.10 10.06
N HIS A 94 9.93 -18.70 10.96
CA HIS A 94 8.59 -18.24 10.65
C HIS A 94 7.81 -19.29 9.85
N ARG A 95 7.92 -20.55 10.27
CA ARG A 95 7.36 -21.69 9.53
C ARG A 95 5.87 -21.56 9.28
N ASP A 96 5.14 -21.02 10.25
CA ASP A 96 3.68 -20.87 10.20
C ASP A 96 3.22 -19.53 9.60
N ASP A 97 4.14 -18.67 9.15
CA ASP A 97 3.78 -17.43 8.47
C ASP A 97 3.16 -17.74 7.10
N PRO A 98 2.00 -17.14 6.75
CA PRO A 98 1.40 -17.30 5.42
C PRO A 98 2.37 -16.99 4.27
N VAL A 99 3.22 -15.96 4.40
CA VAL A 99 4.19 -15.56 3.37
C VAL A 99 5.22 -16.67 3.13
N THR A 100 5.73 -17.29 4.19
CA THR A 100 6.68 -18.42 4.10
C THR A 100 6.09 -19.62 3.35
N ASN A 101 4.76 -19.76 3.39
CA ASN A 101 4.03 -20.84 2.72
C ASN A 101 3.43 -20.43 1.37
N CYS A 102 3.83 -19.27 0.80
CA CYS A 102 3.27 -18.71 -0.44
C CYS A 102 1.75 -18.45 -0.37
N LEU A 103 1.21 -18.24 0.82
CA LEU A 103 -0.20 -17.95 1.08
C LEU A 103 -0.42 -16.43 1.20
N PRO A 104 -1.62 -15.91 0.88
CA PRO A 104 -1.90 -14.49 1.03
C PRO A 104 -1.82 -14.01 2.49
N THR A 105 -1.31 -12.79 2.69
CA THR A 105 -1.16 -12.10 3.98
C THR A 105 -2.46 -11.51 4.52
N GLY A 106 -3.50 -11.45 3.68
CA GLY A 106 -4.78 -10.82 4.00
C GLY A 106 -4.70 -9.29 3.99
N PRO A 107 -5.59 -8.58 4.73
CA PRO A 107 -5.71 -7.13 4.62
C PRO A 107 -4.45 -6.34 5.00
N SER A 108 -3.54 -6.96 5.75
CA SER A 108 -2.26 -6.35 6.16
C SER A 108 -1.29 -6.11 4.99
N GLU A 109 -1.56 -6.65 3.80
CA GLU A 109 -0.77 -6.39 2.59
C GLU A 109 -0.66 -4.88 2.29
N MET A 110 -1.69 -4.10 2.64
CA MET A 110 -1.68 -2.63 2.47
C MET A 110 -0.57 -1.92 3.25
N LEU A 111 -0.01 -2.57 4.28
CA LEU A 111 1.08 -2.03 5.09
C LEU A 111 2.44 -2.33 4.46
N ASN A 112 2.50 -3.28 3.53
CA ASN A 112 3.74 -3.82 3.02
C ASN A 112 4.07 -3.43 1.59
N ALA A 113 3.05 -3.07 0.82
CA ALA A 113 3.12 -2.89 -0.62
C ALA A 113 2.65 -1.50 -1.06
N MET A 114 3.00 -1.12 -2.29
CA MET A 114 2.25 -0.12 -3.03
C MET A 114 0.92 -0.74 -3.49
N TYR A 115 -0.15 0.04 -3.43
CA TYR A 115 -1.47 -0.40 -3.86
C TYR A 115 -2.24 0.75 -4.51
N ARG A 116 -3.20 0.42 -5.37
CA ARG A 116 -4.09 1.39 -6.01
C ARG A 116 -5.47 1.33 -5.38
N ILE A 117 -6.00 2.48 -4.96
CA ILE A 117 -7.41 2.61 -4.59
C ILE A 117 -8.20 3.05 -5.81
N ILE A 118 -9.30 2.36 -6.07
CA ILE A 118 -10.35 2.74 -7.02
C ILE A 118 -11.62 2.97 -6.21
N GLN A 119 -12.10 4.20 -6.15
CA GLN A 119 -13.29 4.56 -5.41
C GLN A 119 -14.46 4.85 -6.37
N THR A 120 -15.60 4.26 -6.06
CA THR A 120 -16.90 4.52 -6.69
C THR A 120 -17.95 4.72 -5.59
N PRO A 121 -19.15 5.23 -5.90
CA PRO A 121 -20.19 5.36 -4.90
C PRO A 121 -20.62 4.05 -4.23
N THR A 122 -20.43 2.90 -4.88
CA THR A 122 -20.90 1.59 -4.40
C THR A 122 -19.78 0.61 -4.03
N LEU A 123 -18.54 0.91 -4.37
CA LEU A 123 -17.39 0.03 -4.13
C LEU A 123 -16.10 0.84 -3.99
N VAL A 124 -15.29 0.50 -2.99
CA VAL A 124 -13.88 0.85 -2.91
C VAL A 124 -13.06 -0.41 -3.12
N ALA A 125 -12.19 -0.41 -4.13
CA ALA A 125 -11.29 -1.53 -4.43
C ALA A 125 -9.84 -1.14 -4.17
N LEU A 126 -9.10 -1.97 -3.44
CA LEU A 126 -7.66 -1.85 -3.25
C LEU A 126 -7.00 -2.91 -4.11
N LEU A 127 -6.17 -2.51 -5.07
CA LEU A 127 -5.38 -3.40 -5.93
C LEU A 127 -3.95 -3.43 -5.41
N TYR A 128 -3.47 -4.58 -4.97
CA TYR A 128 -2.13 -4.74 -4.43
C TYR A 128 -1.13 -5.05 -5.55
N GLU A 129 0.04 -4.41 -5.52
CA GLU A 129 1.12 -4.68 -6.48
C GLU A 129 1.86 -6.00 -6.16
N SER A 130 1.97 -6.33 -4.87
CA SER A 130 2.56 -7.58 -4.39
C SER A 130 1.52 -8.51 -3.76
N GLY A 131 1.92 -9.76 -3.55
CA GLY A 131 1.13 -10.75 -2.81
C GLY A 131 0.19 -11.59 -3.66
N THR A 132 -0.26 -12.70 -3.08
CA THR A 132 -1.17 -13.68 -3.70
C THR A 132 -2.66 -13.31 -3.53
N GLY A 133 -2.98 -12.27 -2.76
CA GLY A 133 -4.31 -11.68 -2.61
C GLY A 133 -4.45 -10.36 -3.37
N ARG A 134 -4.57 -10.41 -4.70
CA ARG A 134 -4.35 -9.27 -5.62
C ARG A 134 -5.27 -8.06 -5.43
N TYR A 135 -6.43 -8.22 -4.78
CA TYR A 135 -7.34 -7.11 -4.57
C TYR A 135 -8.29 -7.32 -3.38
N ARG A 136 -8.55 -6.25 -2.62
CA ARG A 136 -9.59 -6.20 -1.60
C ARG A 136 -10.78 -5.40 -2.10
N GLN A 137 -11.97 -5.90 -1.84
CA GLN A 137 -13.24 -5.22 -2.14
C GLN A 137 -13.90 -4.73 -0.86
N ILE A 138 -14.32 -3.47 -0.86
CA ILE A 138 -15.02 -2.84 0.25
C ILE A 138 -16.34 -2.28 -0.30
N TYR A 139 -17.45 -2.93 0.05
CA TYR A 139 -18.76 -2.56 -0.46
C TYR A 139 -19.32 -1.34 0.27
N MET A 140 -19.79 -0.35 -0.50
CA MET A 140 -20.33 0.93 0.00
C MET A 140 -21.86 1.03 -0.14
N ASP A 141 -22.52 -0.01 -0.62
CA ASP A 141 -23.94 0.00 -1.00
C ASP A 141 -24.90 -0.27 0.16
N GLY A 142 -24.43 -0.17 1.41
CA GLY A 142 -25.24 -0.35 2.62
C GLY A 142 -25.57 -1.81 2.95
N ARG A 143 -25.02 -2.78 2.22
CA ARG A 143 -25.15 -4.20 2.58
C ARG A 143 -24.47 -4.49 3.92
N LYS A 144 -24.96 -5.52 4.61
CA LYS A 144 -24.37 -5.99 5.87
C LYS A 144 -23.31 -7.06 5.61
N LEU A 145 -22.43 -7.26 6.59
CA LEU A 145 -21.54 -8.42 6.61
C LEU A 145 -22.35 -9.72 6.55
N PRO A 146 -21.90 -10.74 5.78
CA PRO A 146 -22.49 -12.07 5.84
C PRO A 146 -22.39 -12.64 7.25
N LYS A 147 -23.42 -13.38 7.69
CA LYS A 147 -23.42 -14.02 9.02
C LYS A 147 -22.47 -15.22 9.10
N ASP A 148 -22.36 -15.96 8.01
CA ASP A 148 -21.53 -17.16 7.89
C ASP A 148 -20.87 -17.21 6.50
N PRO A 149 -19.87 -16.35 6.25
CA PRO A 149 -19.17 -16.33 4.97
C PRO A 149 -18.22 -17.51 4.88
N ASN A 150 -18.09 -18.09 3.68
CA ASN A 150 -16.92 -18.90 3.37
C ASN A 150 -15.65 -18.06 3.59
N PRO A 151 -14.71 -18.51 4.44
CA PRO A 151 -13.50 -17.75 4.74
C PRO A 151 -12.69 -17.44 3.48
N THR A 152 -12.18 -16.22 3.41
CA THR A 152 -11.28 -15.78 2.34
C THR A 152 -10.12 -15.01 2.96
N TRP A 153 -8.97 -15.03 2.30
CA TRP A 153 -7.78 -14.36 2.82
C TRP A 153 -7.96 -12.86 3.08
N LEU A 154 -8.73 -12.16 2.25
CA LEU A 154 -8.99 -10.72 2.38
C LEU A 154 -10.30 -10.40 3.09
N GLY A 155 -11.05 -11.42 3.50
CA GLY A 155 -12.37 -11.30 4.12
C GLY A 155 -13.42 -10.64 3.23
N TYR A 156 -14.60 -10.48 3.80
CA TYR A 156 -15.67 -9.65 3.28
C TYR A 156 -15.64 -8.29 3.97
N SER A 157 -15.65 -7.20 3.22
CA SER A 157 -15.62 -5.85 3.79
C SER A 157 -16.84 -5.03 3.35
N VAL A 158 -17.47 -4.33 4.30
CA VAL A 158 -18.51 -3.31 4.06
C VAL A 158 -18.06 -2.00 4.70
N ALA A 159 -18.58 -0.88 4.22
CA ALA A 159 -18.19 0.41 4.74
C ALA A 159 -19.26 1.49 4.62
N HIS A 160 -19.10 2.52 5.45
CA HIS A 160 -19.91 3.74 5.45
C HIS A 160 -19.03 4.95 5.79
N TRP A 161 -19.59 6.14 5.54
CA TRP A 161 -18.93 7.40 5.87
C TRP A 161 -19.45 7.97 7.19
N GLU A 162 -18.55 8.33 8.09
CA GLU A 162 -18.82 9.14 9.28
C GLU A 162 -18.12 10.48 9.13
N GLY A 163 -18.87 11.50 8.68
CA GLY A 163 -18.27 12.75 8.20
C GLY A 163 -17.34 12.48 7.02
N ASP A 164 -16.04 12.70 7.24
CA ASP A 164 -14.93 12.48 6.31
C ASP A 164 -14.16 11.18 6.59
N THR A 165 -14.59 10.38 7.56
CA THR A 165 -13.96 9.11 7.92
C THR A 165 -14.65 7.96 7.21
N LEU A 166 -13.89 7.16 6.45
CA LEU A 166 -14.38 5.90 5.89
C LEU A 166 -14.24 4.80 6.95
N VAL A 167 -15.35 4.34 7.49
CA VAL A 167 -15.38 3.23 8.46
C VAL A 167 -15.56 1.94 7.69
N VAL A 168 -14.62 1.01 7.88
CA VAL A 168 -14.62 -0.30 7.20
C VAL A 168 -14.76 -1.41 8.22
N GLU A 169 -15.83 -2.18 8.11
CA GLU A 169 -16.04 -3.40 8.88
C GLU A 169 -15.69 -4.61 8.03
N SER A 170 -15.06 -5.63 8.62
CA SER A 170 -14.61 -6.80 7.88
C SER A 170 -14.70 -8.09 8.69
N ALA A 171 -15.08 -9.18 8.04
CA ALA A 171 -15.23 -10.50 8.65
C ALA A 171 -14.96 -11.62 7.63
N GLY A 172 -14.87 -12.87 8.10
CA GLY A 172 -14.70 -14.04 7.24
C GLY A 172 -13.28 -14.21 6.71
N PHE A 173 -12.28 -14.00 7.56
CA PHE A 173 -10.86 -14.24 7.26
C PHE A 173 -10.49 -15.71 7.42
N ASN A 174 -9.49 -16.16 6.65
CA ASN A 174 -8.85 -17.47 6.79
C ASN A 174 -7.70 -17.43 7.81
#